data_AF-A0A5C8SGI1-F1
#
_entry.id   AF-A0A5C8SGI1-F1
#
_cell.length_a   1.000
_cell.length_b   1.000
_cell.length_c   1.000
_cell.angle_alpha   90.00
_cell.angle_beta   90.00
_cell.angle_gamma   90.00
#
_symmetry.space_group_name_H-M   'P 1'
#
loop_
_entity.id
_entity.type
_entity.pdbx_description
1 polymer ?
#
loop_
_entity_poly.entity_id
_entity_poly.type
_entity_poly.pdbx_seq_one_letter_code
_entity_poly.pdbx_strand_id
1 'polypeptide(L)' 'MRETFHIEVLGPEPGDVQTRISVRSAGLEGAQERALRLFARARVPQRSVGPAEAVRVIDGAGREVFFRSRFDEPG' A
#
# COMPACT_ATOMS: atom_id res chain seq x y z
N MET A 1 -14.05 -14.14 10.78
CA MET A 1 -12.76 -14.04 11.51
C MET A 1 -11.98 -12.87 10.90
N ARG A 2 -11.18 -12.12 11.67
CA ARG A 2 -10.34 -11.04 11.11
C ARG A 2 -8.92 -11.53 10.91
N GLU A 3 -8.32 -11.19 9.78
CA GLU A 3 -6.95 -11.50 9.41
C GLU A 3 -6.07 -10.25 9.53
N THR A 4 -4.76 -10.46 9.66
CA THR A 4 -3.78 -9.37 9.67
C THR A 4 -3.18 -9.24 8.28
N PHE A 5 -3.13 -8.01 7.78
CA PHE A 5 -2.42 -7.65 6.56
C PHE A 5 -1.42 -6.54 6.86
N HIS A 6 -0.31 -6.52 6.12
CA HIS A 6 0.58 -5.37 6.08
C HIS A 6 0.36 -4.61 4.78
N ILE A 7 0.22 -3.29 4.89
CA ILE A 7 0.13 -2.40 3.74
C ILE A 7 1.44 -1.63 3.70
N GLU A 8 2.12 -1.69 2.56
CA GLU A 8 3.36 -0.96 2.32
C GLU A 8 3.16 0.02 1.17
N VAL A 9 3.44 1.30 1.42
CA VAL A 9 3.54 2.34 0.40
C VAL A 9 5.01 2.46 0.02
N LEU A 10 5.27 2.32 -1.27
CA LEU A 10 6.61 2.23 -1.84
C LEU A 10 7.00 3.55 -2.47
N GLY A 11 8.26 3.93 -2.26
CA GLY A 11 8.87 5.11 -2.86
C GLY A 11 9.52 4.83 -4.22
N PRO A 12 10.25 5.83 -4.75
CA PRO A 12 10.88 5.75 -6.07
C PRO A 12 12.04 4.78 -6.15
N GLU A 13 12.75 4.56 -5.05
CA GLU A 13 13.90 3.67 -5.03
C GLU A 13 13.46 2.21 -4.78
N PRO A 14 14.08 1.22 -5.44
CA PRO A 14 13.78 -0.19 -5.19
C PRO A 14 13.97 -0.55 -3.71
N GLY A 15 12.91 -1.08 -3.09
CA GLY A 15 12.92 -1.46 -1.67
C GLY A 15 12.69 -0.30 -0.70
N ASP A 16 12.49 0.93 -1.18
CA ASP A 16 12.10 2.06 -0.35
C ASP A 16 10.65 1.91 0.12
N VAL A 17 10.47 1.64 1.41
CA VAL A 17 9.16 1.58 2.05
C VAL A 17 8.95 2.86 2.84
N GLN A 18 8.24 3.82 2.24
CA GLN A 18 7.95 5.12 2.85
C GLN A 18 6.98 5.00 4.02
N THR A 19 6.06 4.04 3.97
CA THR A 19 5.09 3.80 5.04
C THR A 19 4.74 2.33 5.08
N ARG A 20 4.76 1.75 6.28
CA ARG A 20 4.22 0.42 6.55
C ARG A 20 3.23 0.48 7.68
N ILE A 21 2.04 -0.09 7.47
CA ILE A 21 1.04 -0.24 8.53
C ILE A 21 0.53 -1.68 8.59
N SER A 22 0.07 -2.09 9.76
CA SER A 22 -0.64 -3.36 9.96
C SER A 22 -2.13 -3.09 10.13
N VAL A 23 -2.97 -3.83 9.44
CA VAL A 23 -4.43 -3.70 9.51
C VAL A 23 -5.08 -5.03 9.81
N ARG A 24 -6.15 -5.00 10.61
CA ARG A 24 -7.02 -6.17 10.85
C ARG A 24 -8.28 -6.01 10.01
N SER A 25 -8.47 -6.87 9.00
CA SER A 25 -9.60 -6.81 8.08
C SER A 25 -10.40 -8.11 8.12
N ALA A 26 -11.68 -8.06 7.71
CA ALA A 26 -12.51 -9.25 7.57
C ALA A 26 -12.11 -10.11 6.35
N GLY A 27 -11.27 -9.56 5.46
CA GLY A 27 -10.71 -10.24 4.30
C GLY A 27 -9.86 -9.28 3.45
N LEU A 28 -9.35 -9.79 2.33
CA LEU A 28 -8.44 -9.05 1.44
C LEU A 28 -9.07 -7.76 0.88
N GLU A 29 -10.34 -7.77 0.49
CA GLU A 29 -11.02 -6.60 -0.10
C GLU A 29 -10.93 -5.36 0.80
N GLY A 30 -11.24 -5.49 2.10
CA GLY A 30 -11.13 -4.37 3.04
C GLY A 30 -9.68 -3.89 3.27
N ALA A 31 -8.69 -4.78 3.10
CA ALA A 31 -7.29 -4.39 3.13
C ALA A 31 -6.88 -3.64 1.85
N GLN A 32 -7.37 -4.07 0.68
CA GLN A 32 -7.15 -3.38 -0.60
C GLN A 32 -7.76 -1.97 -0.60
N GLU A 33 -9.01 -1.82 -0.14
CA GLU A 33 -9.65 -0.50 -0.04
C GLU A 33 -8.83 0.46 0.83
N ARG A 34 -8.30 -0.04 1.95
CA ARG A 34 -7.46 0.75 2.84
C ARG A 34 -6.14 1.12 2.19
N ALA A 35 -5.52 0.18 1.46
CA ALA A 35 -4.29 0.41 0.71
C ALA A 35 -4.46 1.49 -0.36
N LEU A 36 -5.53 1.42 -1.15
CA LEU A 36 -5.85 2.42 -2.17
C LEU A 36 -6.05 3.82 -1.57
N ARG A 37 -6.78 3.93 -0.46
CA ARG A 37 -6.98 5.22 0.24
C ARG A 37 -5.67 5.80 0.78
N LEU A 38 -4.77 4.96 1.29
CA LEU A 38 -3.45 5.40 1.75
C LEU A 38 -2.59 5.86 0.59
N PHE A 39 -2.57 5.10 -0.49
CA PHE A 39 -1.79 5.43 -1.67
C PHE A 39 -2.23 6.74 -2.30
N ALA A 40 -3.55 6.93 -2.47
CA ALA A 40 -4.10 8.18 -2.98
C ALA A 40 -3.66 9.41 -2.17
N ARG A 41 -3.53 9.28 -0.85
CA ARG A 41 -3.04 10.35 0.03
C ARG A 41 -1.53 10.53 -0.02
N ALA A 42 -0.77 9.45 -0.10
CA ALA A 42 0.70 9.47 -0.10
C ALA A 42 1.29 9.97 -1.43
N ARG A 43 0.52 9.90 -2.53
CA ARG A 43 0.91 10.49 -3.82
C ARG A 43 0.98 12.02 -3.82
N VAL A 44 0.34 12.67 -2.84
CA VAL A 44 0.42 14.13 -2.70
C VAL A 44 1.82 14.48 -2.17
N PRO A 45 2.62 15.30 -2.88
CA PRO A 45 3.98 15.63 -2.45
C PRO A 45 3.99 16.21 -1.03
N GLN A 46 4.61 15.49 -0.09
CA GLN A 46 4.93 16.01 1.23
C GLN A 46 6.35 16.56 1.21
N ARG A 47 6.61 17.66 1.92
CA ARG A 47 7.87 18.44 1.83
C ARG A 47 9.17 17.65 2.08
N SER A 48 9.11 16.40 2.55
CA SER A 48 10.27 15.64 3.02
C SER A 48 10.38 14.21 2.46
N VAL A 49 9.42 13.73 1.66
CA VAL A 49 9.44 12.36 1.11
C VAL A 49 9.03 12.44 -0.36
N GLY A 50 9.80 11.78 -1.24
CA GLY A 50 9.48 11.69 -2.66
C GLY A 50 8.08 11.10 -2.90
N PRO A 51 7.47 11.31 -4.08
CA PRO A 51 6.12 10.82 -4.35
C PRO A 51 6.05 9.30 -4.18
N ALA A 52 4.96 8.82 -3.58
CA ALA A 52 4.68 7.38 -3.56
C ALA A 52 4.50 6.85 -4.99
N GLU A 53 5.21 5.79 -5.34
CA GLU A 53 5.15 5.15 -6.66
C GLU A 53 4.16 3.99 -6.70
N ALA A 54 4.03 3.26 -5.59
CA ALA A 54 3.17 2.09 -5.52
C ALA A 54 2.67 1.80 -4.09
N VAL A 55 1.71 0.88 -4.00
CA VAL A 55 1.24 0.29 -2.76
C VAL A 55 1.08 -1.22 -2.93
N ARG A 56 1.43 -1.99 -1.91
CA ARG A 56 1.19 -3.43 -1.85
C ARG A 56 0.52 -3.86 -0.56
N VAL A 57 -0.18 -4.99 -0.62
CA VAL A 57 -0.72 -5.69 0.54
C VAL A 57 -0.03 -7.04 0.68
N ILE A 58 0.45 -7.30 1.88
CA ILE A 58 1.11 -8.55 2.27
C ILE A 58 0.21 -9.24 3.30
N ASP A 59 -0.07 -10.53 3.12
CA ASP A 59 -0.86 -11.31 4.07
C ASP A 59 -0.06 -11.72 5.32
N GLY A 60 -0.71 -12.41 6.26
CA GLY A 60 -0.07 -12.89 7.48
C GLY A 60 1.00 -13.97 7.27
N ALA A 61 1.09 -14.57 6.08
CA ALA A 61 2.12 -15.51 5.69
C ALA A 61 3.32 -14.81 5.01
N GLY A 62 3.29 -13.50 4.84
CA GLY A 62 4.34 -12.73 4.18
C GLY A 62 4.24 -12.72 2.66
N ARG A 63 3.11 -13.18 2.08
CA ARG A 63 2.90 -13.18 0.64
C ARG A 63 2.29 -11.87 0.18
N GLU A 64 2.83 -11.30 -0.90
CA GLU A 64 2.17 -10.21 -1.62
C GLU A 64 0.89 -10.73 -2.29
N VAL A 65 -0.24 -10.16 -1.89
CA VAL A 65 -1.59 -10.56 -2.35
C VAL A 65 -2.30 -9.45 -3.12
N PHE A 66 -1.70 -8.27 -3.17
CA PHE A 66 -2.17 -7.14 -3.98
C PHE A 66 -1.01 -6.17 -4.23
N PHE A 67 -0.99 -5.58 -5.42
CA PHE A 67 -0.05 -4.54 -5.79
C PHE A 67 -0.76 -3.53 -6.71
N ARG A 68 -0.47 -2.25 -6.53
CA ARG A 68 -0.89 -1.20 -7.46
C ARG A 68 0.17 -0.11 -7.53
N SER A 69 0.56 0.24 -8.75
CA SER A 69 1.44 1.37 -9.04
C SER A 69 0.64 2.60 -9.47
N ARG A 70 1.31 3.76 -9.51
CA ARG A 70 0.75 4.99 -10.08
C ARG A 70 0.51 4.91 -11.59
N PHE A 71 1.07 3.89 -12.27
CA PHE A 71 0.88 3.68 -13.70
C PHE A 71 -0.37 2.86 -14.03
N ASP A 72 -1.06 2.32 -13.01
CA ASP A 72 -2.25 1.47 -13.14
C ASP A 72 -3.58 2.26 -13.01
N GLU A 73 -3.58 3.58 -13.19
CA GLU A 73 -4.81 4.38 -13.29
C GLU A 73 -5.25 4.54 -14.76
N PRO A 74 -6.54 4.36 -15.09
CA PRO A 74 -7.05 4.86 -16.36
C PRO A 74 -6.96 6.39 -16.32
N GLY A 75 -6.33 6.96 -17.36
CA GLY A 75 -6.14 8.41 -17.51
C GLY A 75 -7.45 9.19 -17.62
#